data_AF-A0A8T2W505-F1
#
_entry.id   AF-A0A8T2W505-F1
#
_cell.length_a   1.000
_cell.length_b   1.000
_cell.length_c   1.000
_cell.angle_alpha   90.00
_cell.angle_beta   90.00
_cell.angle_gamma   90.00
#
_symmetry.space_group_name_H-M   'P 1'
#
loop_
_entity.id
_entity.type
_entity.pdbx_description
1 polymer ?
#
loop_
_entity_poly.entity_id
_entity_poly.type
_entity_poly.pdbx_seq_one_letter_code
_entity_poly.pdbx_strand_id
1 'polypeptide(L)' 'MQMVGSLVAKPVAGRRTLVIVGSTHPQHKAVKLMNHRRPKKKGADRRHKAAEYAPLPPPPAEYTVVSK' A
#
# COMPACT_ATOMS: atom_id res chain seq x y z
N MET A 1 33.19 11.77 1.64
CA MET A 1 33.51 11.10 0.36
C MET A 1 32.70 9.82 0.26
N GLN A 2 31.67 9.76 -0.58
CA GLN A 2 30.99 8.49 -0.90
C GLN A 2 31.71 7.85 -2.09
N MET A 3 32.29 6.67 -1.87
CA MET A 3 32.91 5.85 -2.91
C MET A 3 31.78 5.23 -3.75
N VAL A 4 31.55 5.78 -4.95
CA VAL A 4 30.56 5.27 -5.91
C VAL A 4 31.20 4.09 -6.65
N GLY A 5 31.12 2.89 -6.07
CA GLY A 5 31.58 1.67 -6.72
C GLY A 5 30.75 1.38 -7.98
N SER A 6 31.39 1.35 -9.15
CA SER A 6 30.74 1.03 -10.42
C SER A 6 30.29 -0.44 -10.43
N LEU A 7 28.97 -0.65 -10.31
CA LEU A 7 28.37 -1.97 -10.40
C LEU A 7 28.32 -2.41 -11.87
N VAL A 8 29.28 -3.24 -12.28
CA VAL A 8 29.31 -3.82 -13.64
C VAL A 8 28.20 -4.87 -13.74
N ALA A 9 27.12 -4.53 -14.44
CA ALA A 9 26.06 -5.48 -14.78
C ALA A 9 26.48 -6.27 -16.03
N LYS A 10 26.81 -7.56 -15.86
CA LYS A 10 27.10 -8.45 -17.00
C LYS A 10 25.80 -9.07 -17.51
N PRO A 11 25.51 -9.02 -18.82
CA PRO A 11 24.38 -9.75 -19.38
C PRO A 11 24.67 -11.25 -19.30
N VAL A 12 23.75 -12.04 -18.74
CA VAL A 12 23.83 -13.50 -18.77
C VAL A 12 23.21 -13.98 -20.07
N ALA A 13 23.98 -14.69 -20.90
CA ALA A 13 23.51 -15.21 -22.19
C ALA A 13 22.22 -16.02 -22.01
N GLY A 14 21.17 -15.65 -22.74
CA GLY A 14 19.87 -16.34 -22.78
C GLY A 14 18.79 -15.85 -21.80
N ARG A 15 19.06 -14.88 -20.92
CA ARG A 15 18.01 -14.24 -20.10
C ARG A 15 18.17 -12.72 -20.07
N ARG A 16 17.07 -11.97 -20.16
CA ARG A 16 17.01 -10.49 -19.97
C ARG A 16 17.27 -10.06 -18.52
N THR A 17 18.08 -10.80 -17.77
CA THR A 17 18.36 -10.55 -16.36
C THR A 17 19.78 -10.03 -16.21
N LEU A 18 19.91 -8.80 -15.73
CA LEU A 18 21.20 -8.22 -15.35
C LEU A 18 21.65 -8.84 -14.02
N VAL A 19 22.85 -9.43 -14.00
CA VAL A 19 23.49 -9.91 -12.77
C VAL A 19 24.53 -8.89 -12.35
N ILE A 20 24.32 -8.33 -11.16
CA ILE A 20 25.24 -7.38 -10.54
C ILE A 20 26.26 -8.17 -9.72
N VAL A 21 27.54 -8.09 -10.11
CA VAL A 21 28.65 -8.75 -9.42
C VAL A 21 29.35 -7.73 -8.53
N GLY A 22 29.64 -8.08 -7.25
CA GLY A 22 30.32 -7.20 -6.30
C GLY A 22 29.42 -6.30 -5.42
N SER A 23 28.11 -6.54 -5.40
CA SER A 23 27.20 -5.85 -4.47
C SER A 23 27.29 -6.44 -3.07
N THR A 24 27.52 -5.60 -2.06
CA THR A 24 27.47 -5.98 -0.64
C THR A 24 26.04 -6.15 -0.11
N HIS A 25 25.03 -5.65 -0.85
CA HIS A 25 23.62 -5.75 -0.47
C HIS A 25 22.88 -6.81 -1.30
N PRO A 26 22.22 -7.78 -0.64
CA PRO A 26 21.42 -8.81 -1.33
C PRO A 26 20.10 -8.23 -1.85
N GLN A 27 19.63 -8.74 -2.99
CA GLN A 27 18.35 -8.33 -3.56
C GLN A 27 17.17 -8.94 -2.79
N HIS A 28 16.12 -8.16 -2.57
CA HIS A 28 14.83 -8.68 -2.09
C HIS A 28 14.12 -9.42 -3.22
N LYS A 29 13.72 -10.68 -2.96
CA LYS A 29 13.00 -11.53 -3.92
C LYS A 29 11.65 -11.96 -3.36
N ALA A 30 10.72 -12.29 -4.26
CA ALA A 30 9.40 -12.84 -3.97
C ALA A 30 8.67 -12.12 -2.81
N VAL A 31 8.26 -12.86 -1.78
CA VAL A 31 7.51 -12.36 -0.62
C VAL A 31 8.23 -11.21 0.09
N LYS A 32 9.58 -11.25 0.18
CA LYS A 32 10.36 -10.18 0.82
C LYS A 32 10.24 -8.87 0.06
N LEU A 33 10.24 -8.92 -1.28
CA LEU A 33 10.07 -7.74 -2.13
C LEU A 33 8.67 -7.14 -1.97
N MET A 34 7.63 -8.00 -1.97
CA MET A 34 6.25 -7.58 -1.81
C MET A 34 6.01 -6.92 -0.43
N ASN A 35 6.49 -7.55 0.65
CA ASN A 35 6.33 -7.03 2.01
C ASN A 35 7.03 -5.69 2.23
N HIS A 36 8.16 -5.49 1.56
CA HIS A 36 8.90 -4.23 1.59
C HIS A 36 8.16 -3.12 0.85
N ARG A 37 7.62 -3.41 -0.35
CA ARG A 37 7.05 -2.39 -1.26
C ARG A 37 5.54 -2.18 -1.12
N ARG A 38 4.81 -3.05 -0.42
CA ARG A 38 3.36 -2.92 -0.30
C ARG A 38 2.95 -1.54 0.24
N PRO A 39 1.86 -0.94 -0.26
CA PRO A 39 1.33 0.31 0.27
C PRO A 39 1.00 0.20 1.75
N LYS A 40 1.37 1.22 2.53
CA LYS A 40 1.11 1.29 3.98
C LYS A 40 0.54 2.66 4.32
N LYS A 41 -0.56 2.69 5.06
CA LYS A 41 -1.17 3.93 5.57
C LYS A 41 -0.21 4.67 6.50
N LYS A 42 -0.20 6.00 6.39
CA LYS A 42 0.54 6.91 7.27
C LYS A 42 -0.23 7.16 8.58
N GLY A 43 0.44 7.67 9.60
CA GLY A 43 -0.14 7.82 10.95
C GLY A 43 -1.42 8.66 11.00
N ALA A 44 -1.47 9.78 10.26
CA ALA A 44 -2.67 10.61 10.15
C ALA A 44 -3.83 9.86 9.47
N ASP A 45 -3.57 9.20 8.34
CA ASP A 45 -4.57 8.41 7.61
C ASP A 45 -5.13 7.23 8.41
N ARG A 46 -4.33 6.65 9.31
CA ARG A 46 -4.81 5.61 10.23
C ARG A 46 -5.78 6.13 11.31
N ARG A 47 -5.78 7.43 11.60
CA ARG A 47 -6.62 8.05 12.63
C ARG A 47 -7.92 8.63 12.08
N HIS A 48 -8.07 8.73 10.76
CA HIS A 48 -9.33 9.13 10.16
C HIS A 48 -10.42 8.11 10.49
N LYS A 49 -11.57 8.62 10.91
CA LYS A 49 -12.80 7.88 11.20
C LYS A 49 -13.90 8.37 10.26
N ALA A 50 -15.02 7.64 10.23
CA ALA A 50 -16.21 8.13 9.57
C ALA A 50 -16.67 9.46 10.20
N ALA A 51 -17.33 10.30 9.41
CA ALA A 51 -17.93 11.53 9.92
C ALA A 51 -19.09 11.19 10.87
N GLU A 52 -19.12 11.84 12.02
CA GLU A 52 -20.19 11.70 13.00
C GLU A 52 -21.25 12.77 12.72
N TYR A 53 -22.50 12.34 12.51
CA TYR A 53 -23.65 13.22 12.28
C TYR A 53 -24.59 13.17 13.49
N ALA A 54 -25.23 14.31 13.79
CA ALA A 54 -26.26 14.34 14.80
C ALA A 54 -27.45 13.44 14.40
N PRO A 55 -28.11 12.78 15.38
CA PRO A 55 -29.28 11.96 15.08
C PRO A 55 -30.40 12.85 14.50
N LEU A 56 -31.05 12.34 13.46
CA LEU A 56 -32.23 12.99 12.88
C LEU A 56 -33.40 12.93 13.89
N PRO A 57 -34.31 13.91 13.87
CA PRO A 57 -35.55 13.82 14.64
C PRO A 57 -36.35 12.58 14.22
N PRO A 58 -37.20 12.05 15.11
CA PRO A 58 -38.02 10.90 14.79
C PRO A 58 -38.90 11.20 13.56
N PRO A 59 -38.90 10.34 12.53
CA PRO A 59 -39.73 10.55 11.36
C PRO A 59 -41.21 10.35 11.72
N PRO A 60 -42.13 10.99 10.98
CA PRO A 60 -43.56 10.69 11.09
C PRO A 60 -43.85 9.25 10.66
N ALA A 61 -45.05 8.75 10.99
CA ALA A 61 -45.50 7.44 10.53
C ALA A 61 -45.51 7.38 8.99
N GLU A 62 -44.99 6.29 8.43
CA GLU A 62 -44.94 6.09 6.97
C GLU A 62 -46.34 6.00 6.35
N TYR A 63 -47.29 5.47 7.12
CA TYR A 63 -48.70 5.41 6.75
C TYR A 63 -49.57 5.49 8.00
N THR A 64 -50.78 6.01 7.84
CA THR A 64 -51.81 6.00 8.87
C THR A 64 -53.04 5.28 8.31
N VAL A 65 -53.44 4.18 8.93
CA VAL A 65 -54.67 3.47 8.54
C VAL A 65 -55.86 4.17 9.18
N VAL A 66 -56.69 4.80 8.36
CA VAL A 66 -57.97 5.37 8.81
C VAL A 66 -59.03 4.28 8.72
N SER A 67 -59.47 3.75 9.87
CA SER A 67 -60.64 2.87 9.92
C SER A 67 -61.89 3.69 9.59
N LYS A 68 -62.79 3.11 8.79
CA LYS A 68 -64.16 3.61 8.60
C LYS A 68 -65.05 3.16 9.75
#